data_AF-A0AAW3V7F8-F1
#
_entry.id   AF-A0AAW3V7F8-F1
#
_cell.length_a   1.000
_cell.length_b   1.000
_cell.length_c   1.000
_cell.angle_alpha   90.00
_cell.angle_beta   90.00
_cell.angle_gamma   90.00
#
_symmetry.space_group_name_H-M   'P 1'
#
loop_
_entity.id
_entity.type
_entity.pdbx_description
1 polymer ?
#
loop_
_entity_poly.entity_id
_entity_poly.type
_entity_poly.pdbx_seq_one_letter_code
_entity_poly.pdbx_strand_id
1 'polypeptide(L)'
;MSKNQPCRRPLLALVLLLPLLLLAQPRPASASEDSANASAEAAGQRARFDLEFCGVSAQEVAEYKEKLRKVLTEASQFDTRWQNGWRRGDSDTIQMRSLQLNSPAEFAARVKSNCERIKWQAGNALRVRAPR
;
A
#
# COMPACT_ATOMS: atom_id res chain seq x y z
N MET A 1 55.90 44.12 -17.34
CA MET A 1 55.39 44.67 -16.07
C MET A 1 53.86 44.75 -16.13
N SER A 2 53.22 44.61 -14.97
CA SER A 2 51.76 44.59 -14.65
C SER A 2 50.97 43.34 -15.04
N LYS A 3 50.61 42.42 -14.12
CA LYS A 3 49.79 42.44 -12.86
C LYS A 3 48.27 42.31 -13.07
N ASN A 4 47.76 41.18 -12.55
CA ASN A 4 46.50 40.96 -11.81
C ASN A 4 45.19 41.20 -12.58
N GLN A 5 44.17 40.33 -12.59
CA GLN A 5 43.29 39.87 -11.49
C GLN A 5 42.08 39.12 -12.15
N PRO A 6 41.04 38.62 -11.44
CA PRO A 6 40.96 37.51 -10.48
C PRO A 6 40.10 36.33 -11.00
N CYS A 7 40.39 35.10 -10.52
CA CYS A 7 39.43 33.98 -10.57
C CYS A 7 38.24 34.24 -9.63
N ARG A 8 37.23 34.97 -10.10
CA ARG A 8 35.89 34.99 -9.49
C ARG A 8 34.95 34.18 -10.36
N ARG A 9 34.64 32.95 -9.97
CA ARG A 9 33.35 32.26 -10.23
C ARG A 9 33.38 30.82 -9.69
N PRO A 10 32.75 30.59 -8.53
CA PRO A 10 31.90 29.40 -8.42
C PRO A 10 30.56 29.69 -7.74
N LEU A 11 30.01 30.91 -7.89
CA LEU A 11 28.72 31.27 -7.30
C LEU A 11 27.53 31.11 -8.27
N LEU A 12 27.76 31.12 -9.58
CA LEU A 12 26.69 31.01 -10.59
C LEU A 12 26.15 29.59 -10.78
N ALA A 13 26.97 28.56 -10.55
CA ALA A 13 26.53 27.17 -10.71
C ALA A 13 25.56 26.72 -9.60
N LEU A 14 25.69 27.26 -8.38
CA LEU A 14 24.84 26.89 -7.25
C LEU A 14 23.42 27.47 -7.37
N VAL A 15 23.27 28.65 -8.00
CA VAL A 15 21.98 29.35 -8.15
C VAL A 15 21.08 28.69 -9.20
N LEU A 16 21.66 28.04 -10.22
CA LEU A 16 20.90 27.35 -11.27
C LEU A 16 20.40 25.95 -10.86
N LEU A 17 20.99 25.34 -9.82
CA LEU A 17 20.59 24.01 -9.33
C LEU A 17 19.44 24.07 -8.31
N LEU A 18 19.30 25.18 -7.58
CA LEU A 18 18.21 25.39 -6.62
C LEU A 18 16.79 25.30 -7.23
N PRO A 19 16.47 25.93 -8.38
CA PRO A 19 15.12 25.86 -8.95
C PRO A 19 14.76 24.46 -9.47
N LEU A 20 15.75 23.68 -9.93
CA LEU A 20 15.54 22.29 -10.36
C LEU A 20 15.23 21.36 -9.18
N LEU A 21 15.87 21.57 -8.02
CA LEU A 21 15.61 20.81 -6.79
C LEU A 21 14.22 21.11 -6.18
N LEU A 22 13.72 22.34 -6.34
CA LEU A 22 12.38 22.72 -5.87
C LEU A 22 11.24 22.12 -6.72
N LEU A 23 11.46 21.90 -8.02
CA LEU A 23 10.49 21.23 -8.90
C LEU A 23 10.46 19.70 -8.75
N ALA A 24 11.52 19.12 -8.19
CA ALA A 24 11.63 17.68 -7.92
C ALA A 24 11.03 17.27 -6.56
N GLN A 25 10.43 18.21 -5.81
CA GLN A 25 9.79 17.88 -4.53
C GLN A 25 8.55 17.01 -4.80
N PRO A 26 8.45 15.81 -4.19
CA PRO A 26 7.24 15.02 -4.28
C PRO A 26 6.07 15.86 -3.75
N ARG A 27 5.00 15.95 -4.53
CA ARG A 27 3.79 16.63 -4.06
C ARG A 27 3.28 15.90 -2.81
N PRO A 28 2.94 16.61 -1.73
CA PRO A 28 2.30 15.98 -0.59
C PRO A 28 1.02 15.29 -1.06
N ALA A 29 0.86 14.02 -0.69
CA ALA A 29 -0.35 13.27 -0.97
C ALA A 29 -1.55 13.97 -0.33
N SER A 30 -2.70 13.93 -1.00
CA SER A 30 -3.93 14.41 -0.38
C SER A 30 -4.40 13.45 0.70
N ALA A 31 -5.20 13.92 1.67
CA ALA A 31 -5.80 13.04 2.67
C ALA A 31 -6.67 11.93 2.02
N SER A 32 -7.25 12.21 0.85
CA SER A 32 -7.99 11.22 0.04
C SER A 32 -7.08 10.13 -0.49
N GLU A 33 -5.94 10.52 -1.06
CA GLU A 33 -4.91 9.61 -1.57
C GLU A 33 -4.30 8.77 -0.44
N ASP A 34 -3.97 9.36 0.69
CA ASP A 34 -3.46 8.63 1.87
C ASP A 34 -4.46 7.58 2.35
N SER A 35 -5.74 7.95 2.42
CA SER A 35 -6.82 7.02 2.80
C SER A 35 -6.99 5.89 1.79
N ALA A 36 -6.93 6.20 0.49
CA ALA A 36 -7.04 5.20 -0.58
C ALA A 36 -5.82 4.26 -0.60
N ASN A 37 -4.61 4.80 -0.41
CA ASN A 37 -3.38 4.03 -0.29
C ASN A 37 -3.41 3.08 0.92
N ALA A 38 -3.83 3.56 2.08
CA ALA A 38 -3.99 2.74 3.28
C ALA A 38 -5.05 1.63 3.07
N SER A 39 -6.13 1.94 2.34
CA SER A 39 -7.16 0.97 2.01
C SER A 39 -6.65 -0.12 1.06
N ALA A 40 -5.85 0.23 0.05
CA ALA A 40 -5.21 -0.72 -0.85
C ALA A 40 -4.24 -1.65 -0.10
N GLU A 41 -3.44 -1.08 0.82
CA GLU A 41 -2.51 -1.84 1.66
C GLU A 41 -3.24 -2.81 2.61
N ALA A 42 -4.27 -2.35 3.32
CA ALA A 42 -5.07 -3.21 4.19
C ALA A 42 -5.79 -4.32 3.40
N ALA A 43 -6.27 -4.02 2.19
CA ALA A 43 -6.92 -5.01 1.32
C ALA A 43 -5.94 -6.09 0.85
N GLY A 44 -4.71 -5.73 0.45
CA GLY A 44 -3.68 -6.69 0.06
C GLY A 44 -3.31 -7.64 1.20
N GLN A 45 -3.17 -7.12 2.43
CA GLN A 45 -2.87 -7.94 3.61
C GLN A 45 -3.98 -8.96 3.89
N ARG A 46 -5.24 -8.52 3.84
CA ARG A 46 -6.41 -9.39 4.09
C ARG A 46 -6.61 -10.43 2.98
N ALA A 47 -6.40 -10.05 1.72
CA ALA A 47 -6.50 -10.96 0.59
C ALA A 47 -5.46 -12.09 0.70
N ARG A 48 -4.27 -11.81 1.23
CA ARG A 48 -3.28 -12.86 1.51
C ARG A 48 -3.78 -13.85 2.56
N PHE A 49 -4.43 -13.37 3.62
CA PHE A 49 -5.05 -14.21 4.65
C PHE A 49 -6.19 -15.06 4.07
N ASP A 50 -7.06 -14.47 3.27
CA ASP A 50 -8.19 -15.17 2.64
C ASP A 50 -7.74 -16.32 1.74
N LEU A 51 -6.71 -16.07 0.91
CA LEU A 51 -6.11 -17.08 0.04
C LEU A 51 -5.56 -18.26 0.83
N GLU A 52 -4.94 -17.97 1.98
CA GLU A 52 -4.23 -18.97 2.76
C GLU A 52 -5.17 -19.79 3.65
N PHE A 53 -6.16 -19.15 4.28
CA PHE A 53 -6.90 -19.75 5.40
C PHE A 53 -8.41 -19.82 5.20
N CYS A 54 -8.97 -19.05 4.26
CA CYS A 54 -10.43 -18.94 4.08
C CYS A 54 -10.96 -19.71 2.86
N GLY A 55 -10.08 -20.39 2.12
CA GLY A 55 -10.46 -21.15 0.92
C GLY A 55 -10.78 -20.28 -0.30
N VAL A 56 -10.42 -19.00 -0.27
CA VAL A 56 -10.55 -18.11 -1.44
C VAL A 56 -9.48 -18.47 -2.46
N SER A 57 -9.86 -18.60 -3.73
CA SER A 57 -8.93 -18.95 -4.80
C SER A 57 -8.05 -17.76 -5.22
N ALA A 58 -6.91 -18.05 -5.84
CA ALA A 58 -6.04 -17.01 -6.42
C ALA A 58 -6.76 -16.19 -7.50
N GLN A 59 -7.69 -16.82 -8.24
CA GLN A 59 -8.52 -16.12 -9.22
C GLN A 59 -9.46 -15.11 -8.55
N GLU A 60 -10.17 -15.51 -7.49
CA GLU A 60 -11.06 -14.61 -6.75
C GLU A 60 -10.29 -13.42 -6.14
N VAL A 61 -9.08 -13.66 -5.65
CA VAL A 61 -8.18 -12.59 -5.17
C VAL A 61 -7.80 -11.63 -6.29
N ALA A 62 -7.43 -12.15 -7.47
CA ALA A 62 -7.10 -11.32 -8.63
C ALA A 62 -8.31 -10.49 -9.07
N GLU A 63 -9.49 -11.09 -9.16
CA GLU A 63 -10.73 -10.38 -9.50
C GLU A 63 -11.08 -9.30 -8.47
N TYR A 64 -10.91 -9.59 -7.17
CA TYR A 64 -11.11 -8.62 -6.11
C TYR A 64 -10.15 -7.43 -6.25
N LYS A 65 -8.86 -7.70 -6.50
CA LYS A 65 -7.84 -6.67 -6.72
C LYS A 65 -8.22 -5.75 -7.90
N GLU A 66 -8.65 -6.31 -9.02
CA GLU A 66 -9.06 -5.56 -10.20
C GLU A 66 -10.29 -4.68 -9.94
N LYS A 67 -11.31 -5.21 -9.24
CA LYS A 67 -12.49 -4.44 -8.84
C LYS A 67 -12.11 -3.31 -7.90
N LEU A 68 -11.24 -3.58 -6.93
CA LEU A 68 -10.79 -2.60 -5.95
C LEU A 68 -9.96 -1.48 -6.59
N ARG A 69 -9.09 -1.79 -7.58
CA ARG A 69 -8.33 -0.78 -8.33
C ARG A 69 -9.25 0.26 -8.99
N LYS A 70 -10.40 -0.17 -9.50
CA LYS A 70 -11.39 0.71 -10.13
C LYS A 70 -12.15 1.59 -9.13
N VAL A 71 -12.25 1.16 -7.87
CA VAL A 71 -12.92 1.91 -6.80
C VAL A 71 -11.97 2.89 -6.12
N LEU A 72 -10.72 2.50 -5.90
CA LEU A 72 -9.70 3.32 -5.23
C LEU A 72 -8.91 4.15 -6.25
N THR A 73 -9.59 4.99 -7.03
CA THR A 73 -8.97 5.82 -8.08
C THR A 73 -7.94 6.80 -7.56
N GLU A 74 -8.10 7.24 -6.31
CA GLU A 74 -7.19 8.16 -5.62
C GLU A 74 -5.90 7.49 -5.13
N ALA A 75 -5.80 6.16 -5.19
CA ALA A 75 -4.59 5.43 -4.81
C ALA A 75 -3.56 5.47 -5.95
N SER A 76 -2.78 6.56 -6.02
CA SER A 76 -1.75 6.79 -7.06
C SER A 76 -0.73 5.64 -7.20
N GLN A 77 -0.53 4.86 -6.14
CA GLN A 77 0.40 3.72 -6.10
C GLN A 77 -0.31 2.41 -5.72
N PHE A 78 -1.54 2.22 -6.20
CA PHE A 78 -2.38 1.08 -5.83
C PHE A 78 -1.64 -0.27 -5.81
N ASP A 79 -0.94 -0.64 -6.89
CA ASP A 79 -0.27 -1.93 -7.00
C ASP A 79 0.88 -2.10 -5.99
N THR A 80 1.67 -1.04 -5.78
CA THR A 80 2.72 -1.02 -4.76
C THR A 80 2.14 -1.16 -3.35
N ARG A 81 1.05 -0.43 -3.06
CA ARG A 81 0.36 -0.48 -1.76
C ARG A 81 -0.24 -1.86 -1.50
N TRP A 82 -0.95 -2.41 -2.49
CA TRP A 82 -1.45 -3.78 -2.46
C TRP A 82 -0.33 -4.77 -2.14
N GLN A 83 0.80 -4.70 -2.86
CA GLN A 83 1.92 -5.62 -2.68
C GLN A 83 2.60 -5.45 -1.31
N ASN A 84 2.67 -4.23 -0.78
CA ASN A 84 3.14 -3.99 0.59
C ASN A 84 2.24 -4.68 1.60
N GLY A 85 0.93 -4.55 1.46
CA GLY A 85 -0.06 -5.26 2.25
C GLY A 85 0.10 -6.76 2.17
N TRP A 86 0.22 -7.30 0.95
CA TRP A 86 0.42 -8.72 0.69
C TRP A 86 1.61 -9.28 1.48
N ARG A 87 2.77 -8.60 1.41
CA ARG A 87 3.98 -8.99 2.15
C ARG A 87 3.79 -8.94 3.66
N ARG A 88 3.00 -8.00 4.19
CA ARG A 88 2.62 -8.02 5.61
C ARG A 88 1.78 -9.26 5.93
N GLY A 89 0.85 -9.63 5.05
CA GLY A 89 0.03 -10.84 5.19
C GLY A 89 0.85 -12.14 5.14
N ASP A 90 1.98 -12.17 4.41
CA ASP A 90 2.93 -13.29 4.48
C ASP A 90 3.52 -13.46 5.89
N SER A 91 3.85 -12.34 6.56
CA SER A 91 4.36 -12.37 7.94
C SER A 91 3.28 -12.86 8.92
N ASP A 92 2.04 -12.38 8.79
CA ASP A 92 0.91 -12.82 9.62
C ASP A 92 0.61 -14.32 9.42
N THR A 93 0.79 -14.82 8.20
CA THR A 93 0.62 -16.24 7.86
C THR A 93 1.57 -17.13 8.65
N ILE A 94 2.82 -16.71 8.84
CA ILE A 94 3.80 -17.44 9.65
C ILE A 94 3.32 -17.55 11.11
N GLN A 95 2.82 -16.45 11.67
CA GLN A 95 2.29 -16.43 13.04
C GLN A 95 1.07 -17.34 13.18
N MET A 96 0.16 -17.32 12.21
CA MET A 96 -1.03 -18.18 12.20
C MET A 96 -0.68 -19.67 12.07
N ARG A 97 0.31 -20.02 11.24
CA ARG A 97 0.81 -21.41 11.15
C ARG A 97 1.48 -21.87 12.44
N SER A 98 2.22 -21.00 13.12
CA SER A 98 2.73 -21.30 14.46
C SER A 98 1.60 -21.55 15.46
N LEU A 99 0.55 -20.70 15.43
CA LEU A 99 -0.63 -20.89 16.27
C LEU A 99 -1.36 -22.20 15.97
N GLN A 100 -1.45 -22.59 14.70
CA GLN A 100 -2.07 -23.86 14.28
C GLN A 100 -1.39 -25.07 14.94
N LEU A 101 -0.07 -25.04 15.07
CA LEU A 101 0.71 -26.14 15.67
C LEU A 101 0.59 -26.17 17.19
N ASN A 102 0.59 -25.00 17.83
CA ASN A 102 0.66 -24.90 19.30
C ASN A 102 -0.72 -24.87 19.97
N SER A 103 -1.73 -24.30 19.30
CA SER A 103 -3.09 -24.10 19.82
C SER A 103 -4.16 -24.28 18.73
N PRO A 104 -4.45 -25.52 18.27
CA PRO A 104 -5.33 -25.76 17.12
C PRO A 104 -6.75 -25.20 17.29
N ALA A 105 -7.31 -25.26 18.50
CA ALA A 105 -8.65 -24.73 18.79
C ALA A 105 -8.70 -23.20 18.68
N GLU A 106 -7.65 -22.52 19.16
CA GLU A 106 -7.54 -21.06 19.04
C GLU A 106 -7.34 -20.64 17.58
N PHE A 107 -6.48 -21.37 16.85
CA PHE A 107 -6.30 -21.16 15.42
C PHE A 107 -7.65 -21.25 14.67
N ALA A 108 -8.43 -22.31 14.89
CA ALA A 108 -9.73 -22.50 14.26
C ALA A 108 -10.70 -21.35 14.57
N ALA A 109 -10.74 -20.90 15.83
CA ALA A 109 -11.58 -19.77 16.24
C ALA A 109 -11.16 -18.46 15.55
N ARG A 110 -9.85 -18.19 15.47
CA ARG A 110 -9.31 -16.99 14.80
C ARG A 110 -9.54 -17.01 13.30
N VAL A 111 -9.32 -18.15 12.63
CA VAL A 111 -9.59 -18.30 11.19
C VAL A 111 -11.06 -18.01 10.92
N LYS A 112 -11.99 -18.67 11.64
CA LYS A 112 -13.43 -18.45 11.46
C LYS A 112 -13.81 -16.96 11.58
N SER A 113 -13.41 -16.32 12.69
CA SER A 113 -13.71 -14.90 12.95
C SER A 113 -13.11 -13.97 11.90
N ASN A 114 -11.87 -14.22 11.47
CA ASN A 114 -11.21 -13.40 10.46
C ASN A 114 -11.85 -13.55 9.09
N CYS A 115 -12.18 -14.76 8.64
CA CYS A 115 -12.79 -14.97 7.32
C CYS A 115 -14.14 -14.25 7.21
N GLU A 116 -14.99 -14.32 8.24
CA GLU A 116 -16.27 -13.60 8.26
C GLU A 116 -16.07 -12.08 8.20
N ARG A 117 -15.14 -11.56 9.00
CA ARG A 117 -14.81 -10.13 9.05
C ARG A 117 -14.24 -9.64 7.73
N ILE A 118 -13.28 -10.35 7.15
CA ILE A 118 -12.62 -9.95 5.91
C ILE A 118 -13.62 -9.97 4.75
N LYS A 119 -14.47 -11.00 4.65
CA LYS A 119 -15.54 -11.06 3.65
C LYS A 119 -16.44 -9.82 3.68
N TRP A 120 -16.85 -9.38 4.88
CA TRP A 120 -17.64 -8.16 5.04
C TRP A 120 -16.85 -6.90 4.63
N GLN A 121 -15.57 -6.81 5.02
CA GLN A 121 -14.72 -5.68 4.68
C GLN A 121 -14.46 -5.57 3.17
N ALA A 122 -14.20 -6.69 2.50
CA ALA A 122 -14.01 -6.75 1.05
C ALA A 122 -15.27 -6.31 0.30
N GLY A 123 -16.44 -6.81 0.71
CA GLY A 123 -17.73 -6.38 0.14
C GLY A 123 -17.99 -4.88 0.31
N ASN A 124 -17.66 -4.32 1.47
CA ASN A 124 -17.81 -2.88 1.72
C ASN A 124 -16.81 -2.02 0.97
N ALA A 125 -15.58 -2.48 0.79
CA ALA A 125 -14.55 -1.75 0.08
C ALA A 125 -14.88 -1.56 -1.41
N LEU A 126 -15.67 -2.47 -2.00
CA LEU A 126 -16.12 -2.37 -3.38
C LEU A 126 -17.35 -1.48 -3.59
N ARG A 127 -17.98 -0.99 -2.52
CA ARG A 127 -19.14 -0.09 -2.65
C ARG A 127 -18.66 1.28 -3.10
N VAL A 128 -19.17 1.73 -4.24
CA VAL A 128 -18.98 3.11 -4.71
C VAL A 128 -19.59 4.04 -3.66
N ARG A 129 -18.77 4.90 -3.05
CA ARG A 129 -19.26 5.96 -2.18
C ARG A 129 -19.72 7.12 -3.05
N ALA A 130 -20.95 7.58 -2.85
CA ALA A 130 -21.40 8.82 -3.47
C ALA A 130 -20.45 9.97 -3.05
N PRO A 131 -20.11 10.89 -3.97
CA PRO A 131 -19.36 12.08 -3.60
C PRO A 131 -20.15 12.85 -2.53
N ARG A 132 -19.45 13.29 -1.47
CA ARG A 132 -19.99 14.21 -0.46
C ARG A 132 -19.74 15.64 -0.90
#